data_AF-A0A7C5DIW5-F1
#
_entry.id   AF-A0A7C5DIW5-F1
#
_cell.length_a   1.000
_cell.length_b   1.000
_cell.length_c   1.000
_cell.angle_alpha   90.00
_cell.angle_beta   90.00
_cell.angle_gamma   90.00
#
_symmetry.space_group_name_H-M   'P 1'
#
loop_
_entity.id
_entity.type
_entity.pdbx_description
1 polymer ?
#
loop_
_entity_poly.entity_id
_entity_poly.type
_entity_poly.pdbx_seq_one_letter_code
_entity_poly.pdbx_strand_id
1 'polypeptide(L)'
;MEFVVNNAMKQKPVANAYEEIEVKQANIKVIGCGGAGNNMVNWLYKKGIKGAEIIACNTDQQHLNMIESDRKFLLGKDVTRGLGCGGFPERGAEAAQESLNTIKDALKEADMVFVCAGMGGGTGTGASPIIAQVAKDVGAIVIGTVTMPFKIERARVDKA
;
A
#
# COMPACT_ATOMS: atom_id res chain seq x y z
N MET A 1 26.13 -1.89 61.27
CA MET A 1 25.14 -2.40 60.29
C MET A 1 24.38 -1.27 59.61
N GLU A 2 24.05 -0.18 60.33
CA GLU A 2 23.37 1.00 59.78
C GLU A 2 24.14 1.74 58.67
N PHE A 3 25.49 1.74 58.69
CA PHE A 3 26.29 2.43 57.68
C PHE A 3 26.15 1.82 56.27
N VAL A 4 25.99 0.49 56.19
CA VAL A 4 25.81 -0.24 54.92
C VAL A 4 24.41 -0.01 54.37
N VAL A 5 23.40 0.01 55.26
CA VAL A 5 22.00 0.25 54.91
C VAL A 5 21.80 1.70 54.44
N ASN A 6 22.42 2.68 55.13
CA ASN A 6 22.33 4.09 54.73
C ASN A 6 23.05 4.40 53.41
N ASN A 7 24.12 3.68 53.07
CA ASN A 7 24.78 3.81 51.76
C ASN A 7 23.94 3.19 50.63
N ALA A 8 23.25 2.07 50.89
CA ALA A 8 22.35 1.45 49.92
C ALA A 8 21.11 2.32 49.64
N MET A 9 20.58 3.04 50.64
CA MET A 9 19.43 3.95 50.43
C MET A 9 19.80 5.29 49.78
N LYS A 10 21.07 5.71 49.84
CA LYS A 10 21.57 6.93 49.16
C LYS A 10 21.87 6.71 47.68
N GLN A 11 22.15 5.48 47.27
CA GLN A 11 22.14 5.12 45.86
C GLN A 11 20.68 4.95 45.44
N LYS A 12 20.09 6.05 44.93
CA LYS A 12 18.89 5.92 44.09
C LYS A 12 19.20 4.82 43.07
N PRO A 13 18.30 3.83 42.86
CA PRO A 13 18.48 2.93 41.73
C PRO A 13 18.65 3.84 40.53
N VAL A 14 19.70 3.60 39.74
CA VAL A 14 19.87 4.25 38.45
C VAL A 14 18.66 3.78 37.65
N ALA A 15 17.57 4.54 37.75
CA ALA A 15 16.40 4.35 36.92
C ALA A 15 16.97 4.40 35.51
N ASN A 16 16.83 3.29 34.79
CA ASN A 16 17.25 3.19 33.41
C ASN A 16 16.70 4.42 32.69
N ALA A 17 17.56 5.40 32.44
CA ALA A 17 17.26 6.55 31.63
C ALA A 17 17.33 6.10 30.18
N TYR A 18 16.43 5.18 29.80
CA TYR A 18 15.97 5.20 28.43
C TYR A 18 15.14 6.48 28.37
N GLU A 19 15.63 7.48 27.64
CA GLU A 19 14.74 8.53 27.16
C GLU A 19 13.50 7.80 26.61
N GLU A 20 12.31 8.12 27.12
CA GLU A 20 11.07 7.64 26.54
C GLU A 20 11.05 8.18 25.11
N ILE A 21 11.57 7.39 24.16
CA ILE A 21 11.48 7.70 22.75
C ILE A 21 9.99 7.67 22.47
N GLU A 22 9.41 8.85 22.24
CA GLU A 22 8.02 8.98 21.84
C GLU A 22 7.89 8.29 20.46
N VAL A 23 7.44 7.04 20.48
CA VAL A 23 7.26 6.25 19.27
C VAL A 23 6.09 6.85 18.52
N LYS A 24 6.39 7.72 17.54
CA LYS A 24 5.37 8.23 16.63
C LYS A 24 4.66 7.06 15.96
N GLN A 25 3.34 7.10 15.94
CA GLN A 25 2.52 6.12 15.25
C GLN A 25 2.80 6.25 13.74
N ALA A 26 3.37 5.20 13.14
CA ALA A 26 3.73 5.19 11.73
C ALA A 26 2.49 5.37 10.84
N ASN A 27 2.60 6.21 9.83
CA ASN A 27 1.56 6.39 8.81
C ASN A 27 1.65 5.28 7.77
N ILE A 28 0.79 4.27 7.93
CA ILE A 28 0.73 3.09 7.07
C ILE A 28 -0.36 3.29 6.02
N LYS A 29 -0.04 3.01 4.75
CA LYS A 29 -1.01 3.00 3.65
C LYS A 29 -1.02 1.65 2.96
N VAL A 30 -2.21 1.15 2.62
CA VAL A 30 -2.38 -0.10 1.86
C VAL A 30 -3.09 0.23 0.56
N ILE A 31 -2.37 0.11 -0.56
CA ILE A 31 -2.89 0.42 -1.89
C ILE A 31 -3.16 -0.85 -2.71
N GLY A 32 -4.41 -1.06 -3.07
CA GLY A 32 -4.87 -2.11 -3.96
C GLY A 32 -4.82 -1.66 -5.42
N CYS A 33 -4.12 -2.42 -6.26
CA CYS A 33 -3.93 -2.12 -7.68
C CYS A 33 -4.70 -3.12 -8.54
N GLY A 34 -5.62 -2.61 -9.37
CA GLY A 34 -6.39 -3.43 -10.30
C GLY A 34 -7.42 -4.34 -9.61
N GLY A 35 -7.97 -5.31 -10.34
CA GLY A 35 -9.09 -6.13 -9.88
C GLY A 35 -8.83 -6.89 -8.57
N ALA A 36 -7.82 -7.74 -8.56
CA ALA A 36 -7.47 -8.54 -7.39
C ALA A 36 -6.99 -7.67 -6.21
N GLY A 37 -6.16 -6.65 -6.48
CA GLY A 37 -5.68 -5.73 -5.45
C GLY A 37 -6.82 -4.98 -4.78
N ASN A 38 -7.77 -4.46 -5.57
CA ASN A 38 -8.99 -3.83 -5.07
C ASN A 38 -9.82 -4.76 -4.18
N ASN A 39 -9.98 -6.03 -4.58
CA ASN A 39 -10.71 -7.00 -3.76
C ASN A 39 -10.01 -7.28 -2.41
N MET A 40 -8.67 -7.34 -2.40
CA MET A 40 -7.92 -7.48 -1.15
C MET A 40 -8.17 -6.29 -0.22
N VAL A 41 -8.02 -5.07 -0.71
CA VAL A 41 -8.19 -3.87 0.13
C VAL A 41 -9.64 -3.65 0.56
N ASN A 42 -10.62 -3.98 -0.29
CA ASN A 42 -12.04 -3.98 0.07
C ASN A 42 -12.32 -4.93 1.24
N TRP A 43 -11.71 -6.11 1.22
CA TRP A 43 -11.82 -7.07 2.32
C TRP A 43 -11.20 -6.54 3.61
N LEU A 44 -10.01 -5.91 3.52
CA LEU A 44 -9.35 -5.29 4.68
C LEU A 44 -10.20 -4.16 5.27
N TYR A 45 -10.79 -3.33 4.42
CA TYR A 45 -11.69 -2.24 4.82
C TYR A 45 -12.93 -2.78 5.55
N LYS A 46 -13.62 -3.76 4.96
CA LYS A 46 -14.79 -4.40 5.58
C LYS A 46 -14.50 -5.13 6.87
N LYS A 47 -13.26 -5.58 7.08
CA LYS A 47 -12.82 -6.18 8.34
C LYS A 47 -12.52 -5.14 9.42
N GLY A 48 -12.48 -3.85 9.09
CA GLY A 48 -12.29 -2.76 10.04
C GLY A 48 -10.87 -2.69 10.58
N ILE A 49 -9.86 -2.92 9.74
CA ILE A 49 -8.46 -2.72 10.12
C ILE A 49 -8.26 -1.27 10.58
N LYS A 50 -7.53 -1.11 11.70
CA LYS A 50 -7.18 0.19 12.27
C LYS A 50 -5.70 0.45 12.06
N GLY A 51 -5.34 1.73 11.92
CA GLY A 51 -3.94 2.17 11.83
C GLY A 51 -3.34 2.09 10.43
N ALA A 52 -4.14 1.81 9.40
CA ALA A 52 -3.71 1.92 8.01
C ALA A 52 -4.80 2.60 7.16
N GLU A 53 -4.39 3.51 6.27
CA GLU A 53 -5.26 4.10 5.25
C GLU A 53 -5.44 3.12 4.09
N ILE A 54 -6.68 2.75 3.77
CA ILE A 54 -7.00 1.79 2.73
C ILE A 54 -7.31 2.53 1.42
N ILE A 55 -6.51 2.25 0.38
CA ILE A 55 -6.56 2.94 -0.90
C ILE A 55 -6.84 1.94 -2.02
N ALA A 56 -7.78 2.25 -2.91
CA ALA A 56 -8.08 1.44 -4.09
C ALA A 56 -7.83 2.22 -5.39
N CYS A 57 -7.12 1.62 -6.34
CA CYS A 57 -6.86 2.23 -7.64
C CYS A 57 -7.04 1.23 -8.78
N ASN A 58 -7.73 1.66 -9.82
CA ASN A 58 -8.04 0.80 -10.97
C ASN A 58 -8.25 1.64 -12.22
N THR A 59 -8.09 1.04 -13.40
CA THR A 59 -8.45 1.64 -14.69
C THR A 59 -9.88 1.32 -15.10
N ASP A 60 -10.52 0.36 -14.42
CA ASP A 60 -11.92 0.00 -14.61
C ASP A 60 -12.79 0.75 -13.58
N GLN A 61 -13.61 1.68 -14.06
CA GLN A 61 -14.47 2.52 -13.22
C GLN A 61 -15.62 1.70 -12.60
N GLN A 62 -16.18 0.74 -13.32
CA GLN A 62 -17.28 -0.08 -12.83
C GLN A 62 -16.82 -0.90 -11.64
N HIS A 63 -15.66 -1.55 -11.78
CA HIS A 63 -15.05 -2.29 -10.69
C HIS A 63 -14.64 -1.37 -9.53
N LEU A 64 -14.17 -0.15 -9.79
CA LEU A 64 -13.82 0.78 -8.70
C LEU A 64 -15.04 1.27 -7.90
N ASN A 65 -16.19 1.43 -8.55
CA ASN A 65 -17.41 1.93 -7.90
C ASN A 65 -17.94 0.97 -6.83
N MET A 66 -17.81 -0.35 -7.05
CA MET A 66 -18.26 -1.40 -6.13
C MET A 66 -17.31 -1.66 -4.94
N ILE A 67 -16.16 -0.98 -4.88
CA ILE A 67 -15.14 -1.16 -3.84
C ILE A 67 -15.31 -0.12 -2.74
N GLU A 68 -15.21 -0.58 -1.50
CA GLU A 68 -15.19 0.26 -0.30
C GLU A 68 -13.74 0.38 0.19
N SER A 69 -13.33 1.62 0.48
CA SER A 69 -11.99 2.00 0.93
C SER A 69 -12.03 3.43 1.45
N ASP A 70 -11.02 3.86 2.21
CA ASP A 70 -10.92 5.24 2.69
C ASP A 70 -10.73 6.24 1.54
N ARG A 71 -9.91 5.84 0.56
CA ARG A 71 -9.66 6.61 -0.66
C ARG A 71 -9.73 5.73 -1.89
N LYS A 72 -10.27 6.24 -2.99
CA LYS A 72 -10.23 5.56 -4.30
C LYS A 72 -10.13 6.52 -5.46
N PHE A 73 -9.40 6.12 -6.51
CA PHE A 73 -9.24 6.93 -7.72
C PHE A 73 -9.05 6.08 -8.97
N LEU A 74 -9.49 6.62 -10.11
CA LEU A 74 -9.34 6.00 -11.41
C LEU A 74 -7.93 6.29 -11.96
N LEU A 75 -7.28 5.27 -12.50
CA LEU A 75 -6.02 5.38 -13.23
C LEU A 75 -6.29 5.56 -14.73
N GLY A 76 -5.48 6.40 -15.39
CA GLY A 76 -5.46 6.55 -16.84
C GLY A 76 -6.83 6.88 -17.42
N LYS A 77 -7.40 8.02 -17.01
CA LYS A 77 -8.75 8.43 -17.43
C LYS A 77 -8.76 8.64 -18.94
N ASP A 78 -7.69 9.18 -19.50
CA ASP A 78 -7.60 9.42 -20.95
C ASP A 78 -7.14 8.16 -21.70
N VAL A 79 -6.22 7.36 -21.10
CA VAL A 79 -5.74 6.10 -21.69
C VAL A 79 -6.84 5.05 -21.84
N THR A 80 -7.71 4.89 -20.84
CA THR A 80 -8.69 3.78 -20.80
C THR A 80 -10.14 4.22 -20.85
N ARG A 81 -10.43 5.51 -20.62
CA ARG A 81 -11.79 6.06 -20.49
C ARG A 81 -12.64 5.33 -19.43
N GLY A 82 -11.99 4.73 -18.43
CA GLY A 82 -12.64 3.97 -17.37
C GLY A 82 -13.08 2.56 -17.76
N LEU A 83 -12.67 2.04 -18.92
CA LEU A 83 -13.05 0.71 -19.42
C LEU A 83 -12.06 -0.40 -19.04
N GLY A 84 -10.94 -0.06 -18.41
CA GLY A 84 -9.89 -1.02 -18.06
C GLY A 84 -8.84 -1.27 -19.15
N CYS A 85 -7.79 -2.03 -18.79
CA CYS A 85 -6.63 -2.31 -19.65
C CYS A 85 -6.79 -3.55 -20.55
N GLY A 86 -7.88 -4.32 -20.45
CA GLY A 86 -8.12 -5.51 -21.28
C GLY A 86 -7.10 -6.66 -21.10
N GLY A 87 -6.29 -6.64 -20.04
CA GLY A 87 -5.25 -7.64 -19.77
C GLY A 87 -3.84 -7.25 -20.25
N PHE A 88 -3.65 -6.07 -20.83
CA PHE A 88 -2.34 -5.60 -21.29
C PHE A 88 -1.62 -4.79 -20.20
N PRO A 89 -0.45 -5.23 -19.68
CA PRO A 89 0.26 -4.48 -18.63
C PRO A 89 0.81 -3.15 -19.09
N GLU A 90 1.25 -3.04 -20.34
CA GLU A 90 1.77 -1.79 -20.92
C GLU A 90 0.76 -0.64 -20.77
N ARG A 91 -0.51 -0.89 -21.09
CA ARG A 91 -1.59 0.09 -20.88
C ARG A 91 -1.85 0.38 -19.40
N GLY A 92 -1.63 -0.59 -18.52
CA GLY A 92 -1.71 -0.38 -17.07
C GLY A 92 -0.59 0.51 -16.55
N ALA A 93 0.61 0.35 -17.12
CA ALA A 93 1.77 1.19 -16.82
C ALA A 93 1.56 2.62 -17.33
N GLU A 94 1.12 2.79 -18.58
CA GLU A 94 0.76 4.11 -19.14
C GLU A 94 -0.30 4.82 -18.30
N ALA A 95 -1.35 4.09 -17.89
CA ALA A 95 -2.41 4.64 -17.05
C ALA A 95 -1.90 5.11 -15.67
N ALA A 96 -0.98 4.36 -15.06
CA ALA A 96 -0.35 4.77 -13.81
C ALA A 96 0.58 5.97 -14.01
N GLN A 97 1.31 6.02 -15.12
CA GLN A 97 2.18 7.14 -15.49
C GLN A 97 1.40 8.45 -15.71
N GLU A 98 0.25 8.38 -16.40
CA GLU A 98 -0.69 9.50 -16.54
C GLU A 98 -1.15 10.03 -15.17
N SER A 99 -1.35 9.11 -14.22
CA SER A 99 -1.92 9.40 -12.89
C SER A 99 -0.86 9.63 -11.80
N LEU A 100 0.40 9.89 -12.15
CA LEU A 100 1.50 10.03 -11.18
C LEU A 100 1.22 11.06 -10.08
N ASN A 101 0.66 12.21 -10.42
CA ASN A 101 0.37 13.26 -9.44
C ASN A 101 -0.68 12.79 -8.43
N THR A 102 -1.72 12.09 -8.90
CA THR A 102 -2.77 11.50 -8.05
C THR A 102 -2.20 10.43 -7.13
N ILE A 103 -1.30 9.57 -7.64
CA ILE A 103 -0.64 8.52 -6.86
C ILE A 103 0.28 9.15 -5.79
N LYS A 104 1.08 10.16 -6.16
CA LYS A 104 1.95 10.88 -5.22
C LYS A 104 1.15 11.52 -4.09
N ASP A 105 0.04 12.17 -4.41
CA ASP A 105 -0.84 12.77 -3.41
C ASP A 105 -1.48 11.71 -2.50
N ALA A 106 -1.91 10.58 -3.06
CA ALA A 106 -2.44 9.46 -2.29
C ALA A 106 -1.41 8.85 -1.32
N LEU A 107 -0.14 8.82 -1.71
CA LEU A 107 0.95 8.22 -0.92
C LEU A 107 1.72 9.22 -0.05
N LYS A 108 1.34 10.50 -0.08
CA LYS A 108 2.01 11.55 0.67
C LYS A 108 2.02 11.22 2.18
N GLU A 109 3.15 11.54 2.83
CA GLU A 109 3.37 11.35 4.28
C GLU A 109 3.31 9.90 4.75
N ALA A 110 3.34 8.91 3.85
CA ALA A 110 3.42 7.51 4.24
C ALA A 110 4.82 7.15 4.74
N ASP A 111 4.90 6.54 5.92
CA ASP A 111 6.13 5.91 6.42
C ASP A 111 6.28 4.50 5.83
N MET A 112 5.14 3.83 5.57
CA MET A 112 5.10 2.48 5.02
C MET A 112 3.94 2.32 4.05
N VAL A 113 4.20 1.70 2.90
CA VAL A 113 3.21 1.44 1.85
C VAL A 113 3.18 -0.04 1.50
N PHE A 114 2.03 -0.68 1.68
CA PHE A 114 1.75 -2.01 1.17
C PHE A 114 1.13 -1.89 -0.22
N VAL A 115 1.79 -2.44 -1.23
CA VAL A 115 1.27 -2.49 -2.60
C VAL A 115 0.68 -3.87 -2.85
N CYS A 116 -0.64 -3.94 -2.91
CA CYS A 116 -1.41 -5.18 -3.10
C CYS A 116 -1.86 -5.32 -4.55
N ALA A 117 -1.49 -6.41 -5.23
CA ALA A 117 -1.89 -6.65 -6.61
C ALA A 117 -2.03 -8.14 -6.94
N GLY A 118 -2.83 -8.47 -7.95
CA GLY A 118 -2.79 -9.79 -8.59
C GLY A 118 -2.05 -9.67 -9.91
N MET A 119 -1.03 -10.50 -10.10
CA MET A 119 -0.21 -10.52 -11.31
C MET A 119 -0.91 -11.30 -12.43
N GLY A 120 -0.49 -11.05 -13.68
CA GLY A 120 -1.06 -11.67 -14.88
C GLY A 120 -2.27 -10.93 -15.48
N GLY A 121 -2.72 -9.84 -14.84
CA GLY A 121 -3.70 -8.91 -15.44
C GLY A 121 -3.03 -7.73 -16.15
N GLY A 122 -3.82 -6.77 -16.64
CA GLY A 122 -3.27 -5.53 -17.21
C GLY A 122 -2.96 -4.50 -16.14
N THR A 123 -3.98 -4.00 -15.44
CA THR A 123 -3.84 -2.92 -14.46
C THR A 123 -2.93 -3.28 -13.29
N GLY A 124 -3.16 -4.42 -12.63
CA GLY A 124 -2.37 -4.84 -11.47
C GLY A 124 -0.89 -5.00 -11.81
N THR A 125 -0.59 -5.74 -12.87
CA THR A 125 0.77 -6.01 -13.34
C THR A 125 1.49 -4.72 -13.78
N GLY A 126 0.81 -3.85 -14.55
CA GLY A 126 1.41 -2.63 -15.10
C GLY A 126 1.51 -1.47 -14.10
N ALA A 127 0.50 -1.26 -13.27
CA ALA A 127 0.45 -0.11 -12.37
C ALA A 127 1.22 -0.34 -11.07
N SER A 128 1.24 -1.57 -10.53
CA SER A 128 1.86 -1.83 -9.22
C SER A 128 3.35 -1.50 -9.14
N PRO A 129 4.21 -1.75 -10.16
CA PRO A 129 5.62 -1.37 -10.11
C PRO A 129 5.81 0.15 -10.10
N ILE A 130 5.00 0.89 -10.86
CA ILE A 130 5.06 2.36 -10.90
C ILE A 130 4.61 2.94 -9.55
N ILE A 131 3.53 2.42 -8.98
CA ILE A 131 3.06 2.83 -7.65
C ILE A 131 4.10 2.54 -6.57
N ALA A 132 4.75 1.37 -6.63
CA ALA A 132 5.85 1.01 -5.74
C ALA A 132 7.05 1.97 -5.88
N GLN A 133 7.40 2.37 -7.11
CA GLN A 133 8.45 3.35 -7.35
C GLN A 133 8.08 4.71 -6.76
N VAL A 134 6.85 5.18 -6.96
CA VAL A 134 6.37 6.44 -6.38
C VAL A 134 6.38 6.39 -4.85
N ALA A 135 5.97 5.28 -4.25
CA ALA A 135 6.02 5.06 -2.80
C ALA A 135 7.46 5.19 -2.27
N LYS A 136 8.42 4.63 -3.00
CA LYS A 136 9.85 4.75 -2.67
C LYS A 136 10.35 6.19 -2.82
N ASP A 137 9.93 6.90 -3.86
CA ASP A 137 10.33 8.29 -4.12
C ASP A 137 9.81 9.27 -3.07
N VAL A 138 8.68 8.97 -2.41
CA VAL A 138 8.16 9.76 -1.27
C VAL A 138 8.83 9.40 0.07
N GLY A 139 9.78 8.46 0.08
CA GLY A 139 10.55 8.07 1.26
C GLY A 139 9.94 6.94 2.10
N ALA A 140 8.89 6.28 1.62
CA ALA A 140 8.23 5.21 2.36
C ALA A 140 8.95 3.86 2.23
N ILE A 141 8.81 3.02 3.25
CA ILE A 141 9.15 1.59 3.15
C ILE A 141 8.09 0.90 2.30
N VAL A 142 8.49 0.26 1.21
CA VAL A 142 7.57 -0.37 0.25
C VAL A 142 7.56 -1.89 0.44
N ILE A 143 6.38 -2.45 0.67
CA ILE A 143 6.15 -3.89 0.79
C ILE A 143 5.19 -4.34 -0.31
N GLY A 144 5.66 -5.19 -1.21
CA GLY A 144 4.83 -5.77 -2.27
C GLY A 144 4.13 -7.05 -1.79
N THR A 145 2.80 -7.06 -1.78
CA THR A 145 1.98 -8.23 -1.46
C THR A 145 1.21 -8.65 -2.69
N VAL A 146 1.76 -9.60 -3.45
CA VAL A 146 1.20 -9.99 -4.74
C VAL A 146 0.79 -11.46 -4.79
N THR A 147 -0.25 -11.75 -5.57
CA THR A 147 -0.63 -13.12 -5.91
C THR A 147 -0.26 -13.44 -7.35
N MET A 148 0.21 -14.66 -7.57
CA MET A 148 0.51 -15.17 -8.89
C MET A 148 -0.72 -15.89 -9.47
N PRO A 149 -0.95 -15.83 -10.79
CA PRO A 149 -2.10 -16.48 -11.42
C PRO A 149 -2.07 -17.99 -11.23
N PHE A 150 -3.24 -18.62 -11.19
CA PHE A 150 -3.32 -20.08 -11.11
C PHE A 150 -2.78 -20.73 -12.39
N LYS A 151 -2.34 -22.00 -12.29
CA LYS A 151 -1.79 -22.75 -13.44
C LYS A 151 -2.77 -22.82 -14.63
N ILE A 152 -4.08 -22.86 -14.37
CA ILE A 152 -5.13 -22.90 -15.40
C ILE A 152 -5.29 -21.57 -16.14
N GLU A 153 -4.82 -20.46 -15.57
CA GLU A 153 -4.89 -19.12 -16.15
C GLU A 153 -3.68 -18.80 -17.05
N ARG A 154 -2.90 -19.80 -17.46
CA ARG A 154 -1.61 -19.66 -18.17
C ARG A 154 -1.65 -18.68 -19.35
N ALA A 155 -2.74 -18.65 -20.12
CA ALA A 155 -2.94 -17.72 -21.24
C ALA A 155 -2.93 -16.24 -20.85
N ARG A 156 -3.11 -15.92 -19.55
CA ARG A 156 -3.01 -14.55 -19.01
C ARG A 156 -1.56 -14.14 -18.75
N VAL A 157 -0.68 -15.09 -18.41
CA VAL A 157 0.75 -14.82 -18.20
C VAL A 157 1.43 -14.49 -19.53
N ASP A 158 1.09 -15.19 -20.61
CA ASP A 158 1.73 -14.97 -21.92
C ASP A 158 1.39 -13.59 -22.53
N LYS A 159 0.31 -12.96 -22.06
CA LYS A 159 -0.08 -11.59 -22.44
C LYS A 159 0.56 -10.50 -21.57
N ALA A 160 1.21 -10.88 -20.47
CA ALA A 160 1.66 -9.97 -19.44
C ALA A 160 3.19 -9.94 -19.34
#